data_AF-A0A7I9VH34-F1
#
_entry.id   AF-A0A7I9VH34-F1
#
_cell.length_a   1.000
_cell.length_b   1.000
_cell.length_c   1.000
_cell.angle_alpha   90.00
_cell.angle_beta   90.00
_cell.angle_gamma   90.00
#
_symmetry.space_group_name_H-M   'P 1'
#
loop_
_entity.id
_entity.type
_entity.pdbx_description
1 polymer ?
#
loop_
_entity_poly.entity_id
_entity_poly.type
_entity_poly.pdbx_seq_one_letter_code
_entity_poly.pdbx_strand_id
1 'polypeptide(L)'
;MRTAALAAALLALAGCSADLQVDRVCVTSPGYTVPSARVPGVTSAPLPPVQLAFALGSTVPDLAQSGVHDVQVLFRSAALDSTQSADFVTTLTVSAVPPSGSTLPKLPLGTYQRPATGAGTSIEVTGDGAELFPYLQSGQLVLELSGTADPSQAPGGSFTAGATLCAEVKAAVSYL
;
A
#
# COMPACT_ATOMS: atom_id res chain seq x y z
N MET A 1 -13.15 11.80 -15.56
CA MET A 1 -14.40 11.21 -15.02
C MET A 1 -14.50 11.67 -13.58
N ARG A 2 -15.46 12.57 -13.29
CA ARG A 2 -15.72 13.18 -11.99
C ARG A 2 -17.06 12.62 -11.52
N THR A 3 -17.09 11.81 -10.46
CA THR A 3 -18.31 11.49 -9.71
C THR A 3 -17.94 10.72 -8.45
N ALA A 4 -17.77 11.43 -7.34
CA ALA A 4 -18.03 10.96 -5.97
C ALA A 4 -17.76 12.13 -5.00
N ALA A 5 -18.67 13.08 -4.94
CA ALA A 5 -18.71 14.09 -3.90
C ALA A 5 -20.19 14.38 -3.63
N LEU A 6 -20.83 13.61 -2.75
CA LEU A 6 -22.15 13.94 -2.16
C LEU A 6 -22.54 12.86 -1.14
N ALA A 7 -22.14 13.04 0.12
CA ALA A 7 -22.88 12.60 1.31
C ALA A 7 -22.11 12.97 2.59
N ALA A 8 -22.19 14.24 3.04
CA ALA A 8 -21.69 14.57 4.39
C ALA A 8 -22.39 15.74 5.10
N ALA A 9 -23.35 16.45 4.49
CA ALA A 9 -23.69 17.80 4.96
C ALA A 9 -25.09 18.01 5.59
N LEU A 10 -25.83 16.98 6.04
CA LEU A 10 -27.23 17.17 6.51
C LEU A 10 -27.63 16.50 7.85
N LEU A 11 -26.71 16.03 8.70
CA LEU A 11 -27.05 15.23 9.89
C LEU A 11 -26.75 15.84 11.27
N ALA A 12 -26.54 17.16 11.37
CA ALA A 12 -26.04 17.80 12.60
C ALA A 12 -27.07 18.08 13.73
N LEU A 13 -28.23 17.39 13.82
CA LEU A 13 -29.28 17.79 14.78
C LEU A 13 -29.95 16.67 15.62
N ALA A 14 -29.40 15.45 15.67
CA ALA A 14 -30.06 14.35 16.42
C ALA A 14 -29.15 13.40 17.22
N GLY A 15 -27.85 13.66 17.39
CA GLY A 15 -26.94 12.72 18.05
C GLY A 15 -26.83 11.38 17.30
N CYS A 16 -27.01 11.40 15.98
CA CYS A 16 -26.88 10.22 15.14
C CYS A 16 -25.41 9.82 15.00
N SER A 17 -25.10 8.56 15.28
CA SER A 17 -23.90 7.91 14.76
C SER A 17 -24.11 7.54 13.28
N ALA A 18 -23.07 7.65 12.47
CA ALA A 18 -23.04 7.18 11.09
C ALA A 18 -21.83 6.29 10.86
N ASP A 19 -22.03 5.17 10.16
CA ASP A 19 -20.94 4.33 9.70
C ASP A 19 -20.31 4.95 8.44
N LEU A 20 -19.01 5.20 8.53
CA LEU A 20 -18.15 5.56 7.41
C LEU A 20 -17.45 4.30 6.91
N GLN A 21 -17.80 3.86 5.71
CA GLN A 21 -17.07 2.81 5.01
C GLN A 21 -16.52 3.36 3.70
N VAL A 22 -15.20 3.35 3.58
CA VAL A 22 -14.47 3.67 2.35
C VAL A 22 -13.87 2.39 1.83
N ASP A 23 -14.52 1.82 0.81
CA ASP A 23 -14.17 0.50 0.26
C ASP A 23 -12.74 0.45 -0.31
N ARG A 24 -12.20 1.58 -0.77
CA ARG A 24 -10.84 1.62 -1.31
C ARG A 24 -10.21 3.01 -1.24
N VAL A 25 -9.09 3.10 -0.56
CA VAL A 25 -8.16 4.25 -0.56
C VAL A 25 -6.82 3.76 -1.09
N CYS A 26 -6.34 4.35 -2.17
CA CYS A 26 -5.07 3.97 -2.78
C CYS A 26 -4.06 5.12 -2.75
N VAL A 27 -2.80 4.78 -2.49
CA VAL A 27 -1.64 5.67 -2.58
C VAL A 27 -0.71 5.14 -3.65
N THR A 28 -0.26 6.01 -4.55
CA THR A 28 0.64 5.65 -5.64
C THR A 28 1.98 6.34 -5.44
N SER A 29 3.07 5.60 -5.61
CA SER A 29 4.41 6.17 -5.60
C SER A 29 4.61 7.06 -6.83
N PRO A 30 5.46 8.10 -6.74
CA PRO A 30 5.85 8.90 -7.90
C PRO A 30 6.73 8.13 -8.92
N GLY A 31 6.87 6.81 -8.75
CA GLY A 31 7.82 5.98 -9.46
C GLY A 31 9.15 5.87 -8.71
N TYR A 32 9.73 4.67 -8.69
CA TYR A 32 11.08 4.46 -8.17
C TYR A 32 11.97 3.80 -9.21
N THR A 33 13.24 4.17 -9.18
CA THR A 33 14.24 3.63 -10.11
C THR A 33 14.64 2.25 -9.64
N VAL A 34 14.35 1.24 -10.46
CA VAL A 34 14.90 -0.09 -10.26
C VAL A 34 16.23 -0.15 -11.00
N PRO A 35 17.35 -0.36 -10.28
CA PRO A 35 18.64 -0.52 -10.93
C PRO A 35 18.59 -1.81 -11.77
N SER A 36 18.74 -1.67 -13.08
CA SER A 36 18.99 -2.81 -13.94
C SER A 36 20.48 -2.78 -14.33
N ALA A 37 21.22 -3.72 -13.74
CA ALA A 37 22.46 -4.17 -14.32
C ALA A 37 22.20 -5.62 -14.67
N ARG A 38 22.19 -5.95 -15.96
CA ARG A 38 22.24 -7.36 -16.35
C ARG A 38 23.61 -7.86 -15.92
N VAL A 39 23.67 -8.53 -14.76
CA VAL A 39 24.90 -9.11 -14.23
C VAL A 39 24.96 -10.57 -14.63
N PRO A 40 25.86 -10.97 -15.56
CA PRO A 40 25.99 -12.37 -15.96
C PRO A 40 26.31 -13.27 -14.76
N GLY A 41 25.64 -14.42 -14.66
CA GLY A 41 25.84 -15.39 -13.59
C GLY A 41 25.14 -15.08 -12.27
N VAL A 42 24.49 -13.91 -12.13
CA VAL A 42 23.64 -13.60 -10.98
C VAL A 42 22.19 -13.85 -11.35
N THR A 43 21.57 -14.79 -10.64
CA THR A 43 20.16 -15.19 -10.83
C THR A 43 19.24 -14.72 -9.72
N SER A 44 19.80 -14.11 -8.66
CA SER A 44 19.06 -13.54 -7.54
C SER A 44 19.82 -12.37 -6.93
N ALA A 45 19.17 -11.22 -6.85
CA ALA A 45 19.65 -10.01 -6.21
C ALA A 45 18.52 -9.34 -5.41
N PRO A 46 18.79 -8.75 -4.24
CA PRO A 46 17.79 -8.02 -3.50
C PRO A 46 17.35 -6.76 -4.25
N LEU A 47 16.06 -6.47 -4.21
CA LEU A 47 15.52 -5.18 -4.65
C LEU A 47 15.67 -4.16 -3.52
N PRO A 48 16.02 -2.90 -3.84
CA PRO A 48 16.00 -1.83 -2.85
C PRO A 48 14.58 -1.68 -2.29
N PRO A 49 14.41 -1.61 -0.96
CA PRO A 49 13.09 -1.46 -0.36
C PRO A 49 12.49 -0.10 -0.71
N VAL A 50 11.20 -0.08 -0.99
CA VAL A 50 10.44 1.14 -1.29
C VAL A 50 9.43 1.36 -0.18
N GLN A 51 9.51 2.51 0.47
CA GLN A 51 8.60 2.88 1.53
C GLN A 51 7.59 3.91 1.02
N LEU A 52 6.32 3.66 1.31
CA LEU A 52 5.19 4.49 0.95
C LEU A 52 4.46 4.89 2.21
N ALA A 53 4.48 6.18 2.50
CA ALA A 53 3.72 6.77 3.58
C ALA A 53 2.25 6.88 3.18
N PHE A 54 1.37 6.29 3.97
CA PHE A 54 -0.06 6.36 3.80
C PHE A 54 -0.59 7.59 4.57
N ALA A 55 -1.19 8.54 3.85
CA ALA A 55 -1.82 9.71 4.43
C ALA A 55 -3.33 9.67 4.13
N LEU A 56 -4.13 9.55 5.18
CA LEU A 56 -5.59 9.45 5.09
C LEU A 56 -6.28 10.79 4.81
N GLY A 57 -5.58 11.91 5.07
CA GLY A 57 -6.16 13.26 5.26
C GLY A 57 -6.80 13.97 4.07
N SER A 58 -6.94 13.34 2.90
CA SER A 58 -7.70 13.93 1.77
C SER A 58 -9.05 13.26 1.51
N THR A 59 -9.24 12.01 1.95
CA THR A 59 -10.43 11.20 1.62
C THR A 59 -11.04 10.54 2.86
N VAL A 60 -10.26 10.37 3.93
CA VAL A 60 -10.71 9.83 5.21
C VAL A 60 -10.55 10.93 6.27
N PRO A 61 -11.58 11.21 7.09
CA PRO A 61 -11.49 12.19 8.17
C PRO A 61 -10.28 11.90 9.06
N ASP A 62 -9.70 12.94 9.64
CA ASP A 62 -8.67 12.74 10.65
C ASP A 62 -9.26 11.87 11.78
N LEU A 63 -8.74 10.65 11.89
CA LEU A 63 -9.23 9.63 12.81
C LEU A 63 -8.93 10.01 14.27
N ALA A 64 -8.16 11.08 14.51
CA ALA A 64 -7.97 11.69 15.82
C ALA A 64 -9.06 12.72 16.20
N GLN A 65 -10.04 12.99 15.33
CA GLN A 65 -11.14 13.90 15.65
C GLN A 65 -12.11 13.32 16.69
N SER A 66 -12.63 14.19 17.56
CA SER A 66 -13.68 13.83 18.52
C SER A 66 -14.91 13.29 17.77
N GLY A 67 -15.35 12.08 18.14
CA GLY A 67 -16.52 11.43 17.56
C GLY A 67 -16.20 10.24 16.67
N VAL A 68 -14.96 10.06 16.20
CA VAL A 68 -14.56 8.88 15.42
C VAL A 68 -14.18 7.72 16.36
N HIS A 69 -14.78 6.56 16.16
CA HIS A 69 -14.55 5.33 16.95
C HIS A 69 -14.68 4.10 16.04
N ASP A 70 -14.36 2.91 16.56
CA ASP A 70 -14.42 1.63 15.83
C ASP A 70 -13.69 1.63 14.49
N VAL A 71 -12.52 2.26 14.45
CA VAL A 71 -11.72 2.41 13.23
C VAL A 71 -10.99 1.12 12.88
N GLN A 72 -11.12 0.70 11.61
CA GLN A 72 -10.38 -0.38 10.99
C GLN A 72 -9.75 0.12 9.69
N VAL A 73 -8.47 -0.20 9.49
CA VAL A 73 -7.76 0.05 8.24
C VAL A 73 -7.22 -1.28 7.75
N LEU A 74 -7.80 -1.82 6.68
CA LEU A 74 -7.53 -3.17 6.23
C LEU A 74 -6.69 -3.14 4.95
N PHE A 75 -5.54 -3.81 4.94
CA PHE A 75 -4.76 -3.98 3.70
C PHE A 75 -5.57 -4.76 2.66
N ARG A 76 -5.57 -4.31 1.40
CA ARG A 76 -6.26 -4.99 0.30
C ARG A 76 -5.29 -5.48 -0.76
N SER A 77 -4.53 -4.56 -1.35
CA SER A 77 -3.67 -4.90 -2.47
C SER A 77 -2.47 -3.97 -2.57
N ALA A 78 -1.39 -4.50 -3.12
CA ALA A 78 -0.29 -3.74 -3.68
C ALA A 78 -0.12 -4.11 -5.14
N ALA A 79 0.19 -3.14 -5.98
CA ALA A 79 0.57 -3.35 -7.37
C ALA A 79 1.94 -2.72 -7.62
N LEU A 80 2.77 -3.40 -8.41
CA LEU A 80 4.00 -2.88 -8.97
C LEU A 80 3.89 -2.92 -10.48
N ASP A 81 3.84 -1.73 -11.09
CA ASP A 81 3.65 -1.55 -12.52
C ASP A 81 4.94 -1.04 -13.16
N SER A 82 5.37 -1.72 -14.22
CA SER A 82 6.54 -1.35 -15.02
C SER A 82 6.11 -1.08 -16.46
N THR A 83 6.65 -0.01 -17.06
CA THR A 83 6.38 0.31 -18.46
C THR A 83 7.13 -0.59 -19.44
N GLN A 84 8.12 -1.36 -18.97
CA GLN A 84 8.94 -2.24 -19.80
C GLN A 84 8.65 -3.72 -19.52
N SER A 85 8.92 -4.16 -18.29
CA SER A 85 8.67 -5.52 -17.80
C SER A 85 8.87 -5.55 -16.29
N ALA A 86 8.13 -6.43 -15.63
CA ALA A 86 8.25 -6.81 -14.23
C ALA A 86 8.76 -8.26 -14.08
N ASP A 87 9.05 -8.95 -15.18
CA ASP A 87 9.46 -10.37 -15.19
C ASP A 87 10.74 -10.64 -14.44
N PHE A 88 11.60 -9.64 -14.31
CA PHE A 88 12.83 -9.75 -13.55
C PHE A 88 12.58 -9.84 -12.03
N VAL A 89 11.43 -9.43 -11.50
CA VAL A 89 11.11 -9.60 -10.07
C VAL A 89 10.77 -11.06 -9.78
N THR A 90 11.54 -11.71 -8.93
CA THR A 90 11.32 -13.10 -8.50
C THR A 90 10.38 -13.19 -7.32
N THR A 91 10.56 -12.30 -6.34
CA THR A 91 9.70 -12.21 -5.16
C THR A 91 9.43 -10.75 -4.82
N LEU A 92 8.24 -10.47 -4.30
CA LEU A 92 7.88 -9.16 -3.79
C LEU A 92 7.04 -9.33 -2.53
N THR A 93 7.53 -8.79 -1.42
CA THR A 93 6.89 -8.82 -0.11
C THR A 93 6.44 -7.41 0.25
N VAL A 94 5.20 -7.29 0.67
CA VAL A 94 4.62 -6.05 1.20
C VAL A 94 4.55 -6.17 2.71
N SER A 95 4.95 -5.13 3.44
CA SER A 95 4.89 -5.12 4.90
C SER A 95 4.49 -3.76 5.45
N ALA A 96 3.74 -3.74 6.55
CA ALA A 96 3.62 -2.55 7.37
C ALA A 96 4.87 -2.39 8.25
N VAL A 97 5.49 -1.22 8.19
CA VAL A 97 6.68 -0.87 8.95
C VAL A 97 6.27 0.00 10.13
N PRO A 98 6.66 -0.36 11.37
CA PRO A 98 6.38 0.47 12.52
C PRO A 98 7.17 1.78 12.44
N PRO A 99 6.56 2.92 12.83
CA PRO A 99 7.31 4.17 12.95
C PRO A 99 8.41 4.02 14.00
N SER A 100 9.49 4.78 13.83
CA SER A 100 10.64 4.74 14.73
C SER A 100 10.22 5.02 16.18
N GLY A 101 10.62 4.14 17.09
CA GLY A 101 10.26 4.23 18.52
C GLY A 101 8.92 3.59 18.90
N SER A 102 8.17 3.04 17.93
CA SER A 102 7.01 2.20 18.21
C SER A 102 7.41 0.80 18.70
N THR A 103 6.57 0.18 19.53
CA THR A 103 6.70 -1.21 19.98
C THR A 103 6.05 -2.21 19.03
N LEU A 104 5.39 -1.73 17.98
CA LEU A 104 4.77 -2.59 16.97
C LEU A 104 5.85 -3.34 16.17
N PRO A 105 5.65 -4.63 15.85
CA PRO A 105 6.55 -5.37 14.98
C PRO A 105 6.37 -4.96 13.51
N LYS A 106 7.30 -5.34 12.63
CA LYS A 106 7.04 -5.33 11.19
C LYS A 106 6.01 -6.41 10.87
N LEU A 107 4.95 -6.07 10.13
CA LEU A 107 3.88 -7.00 9.77
C LEU A 107 3.91 -7.31 8.28
N PRO A 108 4.19 -8.57 7.87
CA PRO A 108 4.02 -8.97 6.48
C PRO A 108 2.54 -8.96 6.09
N LEU A 109 2.22 -8.34 4.96
CA LEU A 109 0.86 -8.16 4.47
C LEU A 109 0.53 -9.06 3.28
N GLY A 110 1.55 -9.45 2.52
CA GLY A 110 1.43 -10.35 1.38
C GLY A 110 2.75 -10.53 0.66
N THR A 111 2.83 -11.62 -0.11
CA THR A 111 4.01 -11.95 -0.90
C THR A 111 3.58 -12.43 -2.28
N TYR A 112 4.24 -11.92 -3.31
CA TYR A 112 4.19 -12.42 -4.67
C TYR A 112 5.42 -13.30 -4.93
N GLN A 113 5.18 -14.39 -5.66
CA GLN A 113 6.20 -15.27 -6.21
C GLN A 113 6.02 -15.33 -7.73
N ARG A 114 7.11 -15.11 -8.47
CA ARG A 114 7.07 -15.13 -9.94
C ARG A 114 6.59 -16.48 -10.46
N PRO A 115 5.51 -16.53 -11.26
CA PRO A 115 5.07 -17.76 -11.90
C PRO A 115 6.00 -18.11 -13.08
N ALA A 116 5.96 -19.35 -13.54
CA ALA A 116 6.80 -19.82 -14.64
C ALA A 116 6.58 -19.05 -15.97
N THR A 117 5.39 -18.46 -16.14
CA THR A 117 5.02 -17.64 -17.30
C THR A 117 5.60 -16.22 -17.26
N GLY A 118 6.21 -15.81 -16.14
CA GLY A 118 6.60 -14.43 -15.89
C GLY A 118 5.47 -13.59 -15.30
N ALA A 119 5.82 -12.37 -14.89
CA ALA A 119 4.93 -11.35 -14.35
C ALA A 119 4.27 -10.49 -15.44
N GLY A 120 4.84 -10.45 -16.64
CA GLY A 120 4.49 -9.44 -17.64
C GLY A 120 4.94 -8.06 -17.18
N THR A 121 4.03 -7.08 -17.23
CA THR A 121 4.31 -5.67 -16.90
C THR A 121 3.79 -5.24 -15.53
N SER A 122 3.03 -6.08 -14.84
CA SER A 122 2.39 -5.72 -13.57
C SER A 122 2.43 -6.90 -12.60
N ILE A 123 2.77 -6.61 -11.34
CA ILE A 123 2.75 -7.57 -10.24
C ILE A 123 1.70 -7.12 -9.25
N GLU A 124 0.79 -8.02 -8.89
CA GLU A 124 -0.19 -7.78 -7.84
C GLU A 124 0.11 -8.66 -6.63
N VAL A 125 0.09 -8.04 -5.45
CA VAL A 125 0.14 -8.70 -4.15
C VAL A 125 -1.16 -8.37 -3.43
N THR A 126 -2.04 -9.36 -3.31
CA THR A 126 -3.25 -9.23 -2.49
C THR A 126 -2.96 -9.69 -1.06
N GLY A 127 -3.68 -9.13 -0.09
CA GLY A 127 -3.62 -9.60 1.29
C GLY A 127 -4.98 -9.57 1.97
N ASP A 128 -5.10 -10.38 3.03
CA ASP A 128 -6.38 -10.74 3.63
C ASP A 128 -6.86 -9.76 4.70
N GLY A 129 -6.89 -8.47 4.40
CA GLY A 129 -7.49 -7.48 5.30
C GLY A 129 -6.74 -7.32 6.63
N ALA A 130 -5.41 -7.43 6.61
CA ALA A 130 -4.60 -7.20 7.80
C ALA A 130 -4.86 -5.81 8.38
N GLU A 131 -5.05 -5.72 9.70
CA GLU A 131 -5.37 -4.49 10.42
C GLU A 131 -4.13 -3.59 10.54
N LEU A 132 -4.26 -2.35 10.04
CA LEU A 132 -3.20 -1.36 9.90
C LEU A 132 -3.41 -0.14 10.81
N PHE A 133 -4.58 0.01 11.42
CA PHE A 133 -4.88 1.15 12.27
C PHE A 133 -3.86 1.33 13.43
N PRO A 134 -3.34 0.28 14.10
CA PRO A 134 -2.30 0.45 15.12
C PRO A 134 -1.04 1.17 14.62
N TYR A 135 -0.62 0.90 13.38
CA TYR A 135 0.56 1.54 12.77
C TYR A 135 0.31 3.02 12.53
N LEU A 136 -0.89 3.35 12.07
CA LEU A 136 -1.32 4.73 11.91
C LEU A 136 -1.35 5.47 13.26
N GLN A 137 -1.94 4.87 14.30
CA GLN A 137 -2.01 5.46 15.65
C GLN A 137 -0.62 5.69 16.26
N SER A 138 0.36 4.85 15.92
CA SER A 138 1.73 5.00 16.40
C SER A 138 2.52 6.13 15.71
N GLY A 139 1.95 6.80 14.72
CA GLY A 139 2.48 8.04 14.15
C GLY A 139 2.25 8.16 12.64
N GLN A 140 2.71 7.16 11.87
CA GLN A 140 2.51 7.12 10.43
C GLN A 140 2.45 5.67 9.96
N LEU A 141 1.44 5.35 9.15
CA LEU A 141 1.39 4.09 8.45
C LEU A 141 2.36 4.14 7.27
N VAL A 142 3.45 3.39 7.36
CA VAL A 142 4.41 3.22 6.26
C VAL A 142 4.32 1.79 5.77
N LEU A 143 4.14 1.63 4.46
CA LEU A 143 4.14 0.35 3.80
C LEU A 143 5.43 0.20 3.01
N GLU A 144 6.11 -0.92 3.19
CA GLU A 144 7.36 -1.24 2.50
C GLU A 144 7.15 -2.37 1.50
N LEU A 145 7.62 -2.15 0.27
CA LEU A 145 7.78 -3.18 -0.74
C LEU A 145 9.26 -3.58 -0.77
N SER A 146 9.54 -4.86 -0.60
CA SER A 146 10.90 -5.43 -0.64
C SER A 146 10.86 -6.75 -1.38
N GLY A 147 11.99 -7.25 -1.87
CA GLY A 147 11.95 -8.50 -2.62
C GLY A 147 13.27 -8.89 -3.25
N THR A 148 13.20 -9.87 -4.14
CA THR A 148 14.33 -10.26 -4.97
C THR A 148 13.98 -10.17 -6.44
N ALA A 149 15.01 -10.00 -7.24
CA ALA A 149 14.95 -10.00 -8.68
C ALA A 149 16.03 -10.90 -9.27
N ASP A 150 15.80 -11.34 -10.50
CA ASP A 150 16.74 -12.01 -11.37
C ASP A 150 17.30 -10.98 -12.37
N PRO A 151 18.52 -10.48 -12.14
CA PRO A 151 19.12 -9.46 -13.00
C PRO A 151 19.34 -9.94 -14.44
N SER A 152 19.42 -11.26 -14.68
CA SER A 152 19.56 -11.81 -16.03
C SER A 152 18.34 -11.55 -16.92
N GLN A 153 17.17 -11.37 -16.30
CA GLN A 153 15.90 -11.07 -16.94
C GLN A 153 15.57 -9.57 -16.93
N ALA A 154 16.41 -8.73 -16.32
CA ALA A 154 16.16 -7.31 -16.25
C ALA A 154 16.20 -6.66 -17.65
N PRO A 155 15.32 -5.68 -17.93
CA PRO A 155 15.40 -4.88 -19.14
C PRO A 155 16.72 -4.10 -19.16
N GLY A 156 17.21 -3.76 -20.36
CA GLY A 156 18.46 -3.02 -20.51
C GLY A 156 18.32 -1.58 -20.02
N GLY A 157 19.15 -1.18 -19.05
CA GLY A 157 19.16 0.18 -18.49
C GLY A 157 18.10 0.40 -17.41
N SER A 158 18.38 1.28 -16.45
CA SER A 158 17.49 1.51 -15.31
C SER A 158 16.10 1.93 -15.78
N PHE A 159 15.07 1.44 -15.11
CA PHE A 159 13.69 1.77 -15.45
C PHE A 159 12.93 2.19 -14.18
N THR A 160 11.81 2.87 -14.41
CA THR A 160 10.94 3.35 -13.34
C THR A 160 9.77 2.40 -13.20
N ALA A 161 9.51 1.96 -11.97
CA ALA A 161 8.30 1.22 -11.62
C ALA A 161 7.41 2.07 -10.72
N GLY A 162 6.12 2.10 -11.02
CA GLY A 162 5.08 2.68 -10.16
C GLY A 162 4.63 1.63 -9.14
N ALA A 163 4.42 2.04 -7.89
CA ALA A 163 3.87 1.17 -6.87
C ALA A 163 2.57 1.76 -6.36
N THR A 164 1.48 0.99 -6.39
CA THR A 164 0.17 1.40 -5.86
C THR A 164 -0.19 0.54 -4.68
N LEU A 165 -0.59 1.13 -3.57
CA LEU A 165 -1.02 0.44 -2.36
C LEU A 165 -2.43 0.84 -2.02
N CYS A 166 -3.31 -0.14 -1.83
CA CYS A 166 -4.71 0.09 -1.52
C CYS A 166 -5.08 -0.55 -0.18
N ALA A 167 -5.83 0.21 0.61
CA ALA A 167 -6.43 -0.22 1.86
C ALA A 167 -7.93 0.10 1.85
N GLU A 168 -8.68 -0.59 2.67
CA GLU A 168 -10.07 -0.30 3.00
C GLU A 168 -10.13 0.37 4.37
N VAL A 169 -11.03 1.33 4.55
CA VAL A 169 -11.20 2.01 5.84
C VAL A 169 -12.63 1.90 6.29
N LYS A 170 -12.83 1.47 7.54
CA LYS A 170 -14.13 1.49 8.23
C LYS A 170 -13.99 2.31 9.51
N ALA A 171 -14.99 3.09 9.84
CA ALA A 171 -15.05 3.82 11.09
C ALA A 171 -16.50 4.15 11.43
N ALA A 172 -16.82 4.27 12.71
CA ALA A 172 -18.07 4.87 13.18
C ALA A 172 -17.81 6.33 13.56
N VAL A 173 -18.70 7.23 13.15
CA VAL A 173 -18.61 8.67 13.44
C VAL A 173 -19.85 9.12 14.21
N SER A 174 -19.67 9.58 15.43
CA SER A 174 -20.69 10.24 16.24
C SER A 174 -20.62 11.74 16.02
N TYR A 175 -21.73 12.33 15.56
CA TYR A 175 -21.88 13.78 15.48
C TYR A 175 -22.51 14.26 16.80
N LEU A 176 -21.71 14.85 17.68
CA LEU A 176 -22.15 15.51 18.91
C LEU A 176 -22.48 16.99 18.65
#